data_AF-A0A349BNU5-F1
#
_entry.id   AF-A0A349BNU5-F1
#
_cell.length_a   1.000
_cell.length_b   1.000
_cell.length_c   1.000
_cell.angle_alpha   90.00
_cell.angle_beta   90.00
_cell.angle_gamma   90.00
#
_symmetry.space_group_name_H-M   'P 1'
#
loop_
_entity.id
_entity.type
_entity.pdbx_description
1 polymer ?
#
loop_
_entity_poly.entity_id
_entity_poly.type
_entity_poly.pdbx_seq_one_letter_code
_entity_poly.pdbx_strand_id
1 'polypeptide(L)' 'RYGITAAGGQDHLKGKIFRISHMGYCDKFDVITAIAGVEMVLKEMGYHGELGSGL' A
#
# COMPACT_ATOMS: atom_id res chain seq x y z
N ARG A 1 -6.81 6.36 8.29
CA ARG A 1 -5.66 6.76 9.13
C ARG A 1 -4.62 7.57 8.34
N TYR A 2 -4.31 7.18 7.09
CA TYR A 2 -3.31 7.87 6.25
C TYR A 2 -3.86 8.58 5.00
N GLY A 3 -5.18 8.68 4.84
CA GLY A 3 -5.79 9.26 3.63
C GLY A 3 -5.63 8.42 2.34
N ILE A 4 -4.98 7.26 2.42
CA ILE A 4 -4.75 6.34 1.31
C ILE A 4 -5.88 5.30 1.24
N THR A 5 -6.41 5.09 0.04
CA THR A 5 -7.37 4.01 -0.24
C THR A 5 -6.73 2.99 -1.17
N ALA A 6 -6.67 1.73 -0.74
CA ALA A 6 -6.23 0.61 -1.56
C ALA A 6 -7.43 -0.24 -1.99
N ALA A 7 -7.33 -0.89 -3.15
CA ALA A 7 -8.35 -1.82 -3.61
C ALA A 7 -8.08 -3.24 -3.09
N GLY A 8 -9.11 -3.98 -2.72
CA GLY A 8 -8.97 -5.41 -2.41
C GLY A 8 -8.76 -6.28 -3.66
N GLY A 9 -8.43 -7.55 -3.42
CA GLY A 9 -8.53 -8.61 -4.43
C GLY A 9 -9.97 -8.85 -4.90
N GLN A 10 -10.14 -9.36 -6.11
CA GLN A 10 -11.42 -9.72 -6.72
C GLN A 10 -11.55 -11.24 -6.85
N ASP A 11 -12.78 -11.75 -6.98
CA ASP A 11 -13.07 -13.18 -7.12
C ASP A 11 -12.32 -14.05 -6.08
N HIS A 12 -11.58 -15.08 -6.49
CA HIS A 12 -10.82 -16.00 -5.64
C HIS A 12 -9.65 -15.35 -4.88
N LEU A 13 -9.35 -14.07 -5.16
CA LEU A 13 -8.32 -13.26 -4.48
C LEU A 13 -8.88 -12.36 -3.38
N LYS A 14 -10.20 -12.30 -3.18
CA LYS A 14 -10.82 -11.55 -2.07
C LYS A 14 -10.22 -11.95 -0.72
N GLY A 15 -9.78 -10.96 0.06
CA GLY A 15 -9.17 -11.16 1.38
C GLY A 15 -7.74 -11.71 1.38
N LYS A 16 -7.17 -12.06 0.22
CA LYS A 16 -5.80 -12.59 0.11
C LYS A 16 -4.79 -11.52 -0.30
N ILE A 17 -5.23 -10.55 -1.09
CA ILE A 17 -4.38 -9.47 -1.60
C ILE A 17 -5.08 -8.12 -1.46
N PHE A 18 -4.26 -7.07 -1.55
CA PHE A 18 -4.67 -5.72 -1.89
C PHE A 18 -3.90 -5.26 -3.12
N ARG A 19 -4.35 -4.18 -3.75
CA ARG A 19 -3.78 -3.61 -4.98
C ARG A 19 -3.61 -2.11 -4.81
N ILE A 20 -2.45 -1.62 -5.23
CA ILE A 20 -2.15 -0.21 -5.38
C ILE A 20 -2.29 0.13 -6.86
N SER A 21 -2.98 1.22 -7.18
CA SER A 21 -3.11 1.71 -8.55
C SER A 21 -2.11 2.84 -8.80
N HIS A 22 -1.57 2.88 -10.02
CA HIS A 22 -0.78 3.99 -10.56
C HIS A 22 -1.39 4.49 -11.89
N MET A 23 -2.69 4.30 -12.07
CA MET A 23 -3.42 4.68 -13.29
C MET A 23 -4.09 6.04 -13.12
N GLY A 24 -4.21 6.79 -14.22
CA GLY A 24 -4.87 8.10 -14.25
C GLY A 24 -3.89 9.24 -13.93
N TYR A 25 -4.39 10.28 -13.26
CA TYR A 25 -3.55 11.39 -12.78
C TYR A 25 -2.80 10.93 -11.53
N CYS A 26 -1.56 10.47 -11.73
CA CYS A 26 -0.68 9.95 -10.71
C CYS A 26 0.74 10.38 -11.05
N ASP A 27 1.47 10.90 -10.07
CA ASP A 27 2.89 11.22 -10.18
C ASP A 27 3.76 10.28 -9.33
N LYS A 28 5.05 10.57 -9.26
CA LYS A 28 6.01 9.75 -8.50
C LYS A 28 5.76 9.81 -6.99
N PHE A 29 5.34 10.96 -6.48
CA PHE A 29 5.11 11.16 -5.05
C PHE A 29 3.83 10.48 -4.59
N ASP A 30 2.82 10.34 -5.45
CA ASP A 30 1.63 9.54 -5.18
C ASP A 30 2.01 8.06 -4.91
N VAL A 31 2.87 7.49 -5.75
CA VAL A 31 3.33 6.09 -5.61
C VAL A 31 4.20 5.92 -4.37
N ILE A 32 5.14 6.82 -4.13
CA ILE A 32 5.99 6.82 -2.93
C ILE A 32 5.12 6.89 -1.67
N THR A 33 4.11 7.77 -1.66
CA THR A 33 3.17 7.92 -0.54
C THR A 33 2.38 6.63 -0.31
N ALA A 34 1.91 5.97 -1.37
CA ALA A 34 1.21 4.70 -1.26
C ALA A 34 2.10 3.59 -0.66
N ILE A 35 3.35 3.50 -1.08
CA ILE A 35 4.32 2.51 -0.56
C ILE A 35 4.64 2.79 0.91
N ALA A 36 4.98 4.03 1.26
CA ALA A 36 5.26 4.43 2.64
C ALA A 36 4.06 4.13 3.57
N GLY A 37 2.83 4.39 3.11
CA GLY A 37 1.62 4.03 3.85
C GLY A 37 1.47 2.53 4.08
N VAL A 38 1.86 1.69 3.12
CA VAL A 38 1.87 0.22 3.27
C VAL A 38 2.89 -0.21 4.31
N GLU A 39 4.11 0.32 4.28
CA GLU A 39 5.14 0.01 5.28
C GLU A 39 4.66 0.33 6.70
N MET A 40 4.03 1.50 6.89
CA MET A 40 3.48 1.91 8.18
C MET A 40 2.39 0.95 8.66
N VAL A 41 1.44 0.57 7.79
CA VAL A 41 0.37 -0.38 8.14
C VAL A 41 0.94 -1.76 8.46
N LEU A 42 1.91 -2.26 7.68
CA LEU A 42 2.57 -3.54 7.96
C LEU A 42 3.26 -3.51 9.32
N LYS A 43 3.96 -2.42 9.65
CA LYS A 43 4.59 -2.24 10.96
C LYS A 43 3.58 -2.29 12.11
N GLU A 44 2.44 -1.62 11.95
CA GLU A 44 1.34 -1.65 12.93
C GLU A 44 0.70 -3.04 13.07
N MET A 45 0.69 -3.83 12.00
CA MET A 45 0.22 -5.23 12.02
C MET A 45 1.26 -6.22 12.59
N GLY A 46 2.40 -5.72 13.08
CA GLY A 46 3.45 -6.56 13.68
C GLY A 46 4.48 -7.10 12.71
N TYR A 47 4.54 -6.61 11.47
CA TYR A 47 5.63 -6.95 10.55
C TYR A 47 6.94 -6.27 10.98
N HIS A 48 8.01 -7.03 11.08
CA HIS A 48 9.30 -6.57 11.61
C HIS A 48 10.26 -5.99 10.55
N GLY A 49 9.75 -5.64 9.36
CA GLY A 49 10.54 -4.96 8.34
C GLY A 49 11.11 -3.60 8.79
N GLU A 50 12.18 -3.19 8.12
CA GLU A 50 12.76 -1.86 8.22
C GLU A 50 11.90 -0.86 7.42
N LEU A 51 11.51 0.24 8.06
CA LEU A 51 10.77 1.32 7.38
C LEU A 51 11.68 2.01 6.37
N GLY A 52 11.14 2.34 5.19
CA GLY A 52 11.87 2.94 4.09
C GLY A 52 12.59 1.95 3.18
N SER A 53 12.52 0.64 3.45
CA SER A 53 13.15 -0.38 2.60
C SER A 53 12.47 -0.54 1.24
N GLY A 54 11.22 -0.09 1.09
CA GLY A 54 10.47 -0.07 -0.16
C GLY A 54 10.63 1.19 -1.01
N LEU A 55 11.45 2.16 -0.57
CA LEU A 55 11.74 3.42 -1.27
C LEU A 55 13.13 3.38 -1.92
#